data_AF-A0A6B3EWJ2-F1
#
_entry.id   AF-A0A6B3EWJ2-F1
#
_cell.length_a   1.000
_cell.length_b   1.000
_cell.length_c   1.000
_cell.angle_alpha   90.00
_cell.angle_beta   90.00
_cell.angle_gamma   90.00
#
_symmetry.space_group_name_H-M   'P 1'
#
loop_
_entity.id
_entity.type
_entity.pdbx_description
1 polymer ?
#
loop_
_entity_poly.entity_id
_entity_poly.type
_entity_poly.pdbx_seq_one_letter_code
_entity_poly.pdbx_strand_id
1 'polypeptide(L)' 'MSAGIEVVRAGALTTVQDEGRFGHAHLGVGRAGALDAPSARLANRLAGNPVGAAVLETTVTGCAVRPDRAVWV' A
#
# COMPACT_ATOMS: atom_id res chain seq x y z
N MET A 1 -1.03 17.52 15.05
CA MET A 1 0.20 17.05 14.36
C MET A 1 -0.20 15.91 13.44
N SER A 2 0.19 15.97 12.16
CA SER A 2 -0.06 14.87 11.21
C SER A 2 0.87 13.71 11.55
N ALA A 3 0.39 12.47 11.41
CA ALA A 3 1.25 11.30 11.40
C ALA A 3 1.92 11.16 10.02
N GLY A 4 3.15 10.69 9.98
CA GLY A 4 3.91 10.52 8.75
C GLY A 4 4.95 9.40 8.82
N ILE A 5 5.36 8.95 7.64
CA ILE A 5 6.50 8.05 7.47
C ILE A 5 7.48 8.68 6.49
N GLU A 6 8.77 8.61 6.80
CA GLU A 6 9.85 9.05 5.91
C GLU A 6 10.40 7.86 5.13
N VAL A 7 10.55 8.01 3.81
CA VAL A 7 11.17 6.98 2.96
C VAL A 7 12.68 7.15 3.02
N VAL A 8 13.36 6.24 3.71
CA VAL A 8 14.83 6.22 3.81
C VAL A 8 15.44 5.52 2.59
N ARG A 9 14.76 4.50 2.05
CA ARG A 9 15.14 3.79 0.82
C ARG A 9 13.90 3.28 0.09
N ALA A 10 13.73 3.67 -1.17
CA ALA A 10 12.54 3.32 -1.95
C ALA A 10 12.48 1.84 -2.39
N GLY A 11 13.63 1.18 -2.58
CA GLY A 11 13.69 -0.12 -3.26
C GLY A 11 13.56 -0.01 -4.77
N ALA A 12 13.48 -1.14 -5.48
CA ALA A 12 13.37 -1.18 -6.94
C ALA A 12 12.05 -0.56 -7.42
N LEU A 13 10.93 -0.91 -6.79
CA LEU A 13 9.63 -0.28 -7.01
C LEU A 13 8.77 -0.47 -5.76
N THR A 14 8.38 0.64 -5.14
CA THR A 14 7.41 0.67 -4.05
C THR A 14 6.29 1.60 -4.42
N THR A 15 5.06 1.12 -4.36
CA THR A 15 3.87 1.90 -4.71
C THR A 15 2.84 1.82 -3.60
N VAL A 16 2.03 2.87 -3.46
CA VAL A 16 0.84 2.84 -2.61
C VAL A 16 -0.26 2.15 -3.39
N GLN A 17 -0.81 1.07 -2.84
CA GLN A 17 -1.87 0.29 -3.46
C GLN A 17 -3.06 0.13 -2.52
N ASP A 18 -4.25 0.17 -3.08
CA ASP A 18 -5.52 -0.11 -2.42
C ASP A 18 -6.28 -1.19 -3.22
N GLU A 19 -7.61 -1.25 -3.10
CA GLU A 19 -8.46 -2.18 -3.85
C GLU A 19 -8.59 -1.82 -5.34
N GLY A 20 -8.15 -0.63 -5.75
CA GLY A 20 -8.18 -0.16 -7.12
C GLY A 20 -9.40 0.69 -7.49
N ARG A 21 -9.57 0.89 -8.80
CA ARG A 21 -10.51 1.79 -9.46
C ARG A 21 -11.42 1.01 -10.42
N PHE A 22 -12.58 0.61 -9.94
CA PHE A 22 -13.56 -0.16 -10.73
C PHE A 22 -14.55 0.74 -11.48
N GLY A 23 -15.19 0.21 -12.53
CA GLY A 23 -16.26 0.91 -13.28
C GLY A 23 -15.80 1.91 -14.35
N HIS A 24 -14.52 2.28 -14.38
CA HIS A 24 -14.00 3.34 -15.26
C HIS A 24 -13.34 2.81 -16.55
N ALA A 25 -13.46 1.52 -16.85
CA ALA A 25 -12.84 0.90 -18.03
C ALA A 25 -13.31 1.52 -19.36
N HIS A 26 -14.56 1.98 -19.42
CA HIS A 26 -15.13 2.68 -20.58
C HIS A 26 -14.45 4.02 -20.88
N LEU A 27 -13.67 4.56 -19.94
CA LEU A 27 -12.87 5.78 -20.09
C LEU A 27 -11.38 5.46 -20.33
N GLY A 28 -11.01 4.18 -20.49
CA GLY A 28 -9.61 3.75 -20.62
C GLY A 28 -8.83 3.70 -19.31
N VAL A 29 -9.50 3.80 -18.15
CA VAL A 29 -8.84 3.75 -16.84
C VAL A 29 -8.69 2.29 -16.39
N GLY A 30 -7.44 1.85 -16.20
CA GLY A 30 -7.14 0.52 -15.68
C GLY A 30 -7.57 0.34 -14.21
N ARG A 31 -7.78 -0.91 -13.79
CA ARG A 31 -8.24 -1.24 -12.43
C ARG A 31 -7.25 -0.81 -11.34
N ALA A 32 -5.95 -0.77 -11.60
CA ALA A 32 -4.91 -0.53 -10.59
C ALA A 32 -5.09 -1.43 -9.35
N GLY A 33 -4.67 -0.97 -8.18
CA GLY A 33 -4.72 -1.71 -6.93
C GLY A 33 -3.57 -2.71 -6.78
N ALA A 34 -3.54 -3.38 -5.65
CA ALA A 34 -2.49 -4.35 -5.33
C ALA A 34 -2.47 -5.49 -6.37
N LEU A 35 -1.28 -5.86 -6.84
CA LEU A 35 -1.07 -6.96 -7.77
C LEU A 35 -1.52 -8.30 -7.14
N ASP A 36 -1.23 -8.48 -5.85
CA ASP A 36 -1.70 -9.60 -5.03
C ASP A 36 -2.70 -9.10 -3.96
N ALA A 37 -3.95 -8.93 -4.37
CA ALA A 37 -5.03 -8.46 -3.51
C ALA A 37 -5.25 -9.34 -2.26
N PRO A 38 -5.23 -10.69 -2.32
CA PRO A 38 -5.27 -11.53 -1.12
C PRO A 38 -4.20 -11.18 -0.07
N SER A 39 -2.95 -10.98 -0.49
CA SER A 39 -1.85 -10.62 0.42
C SER A 39 -2.02 -9.22 1.01
N ALA A 40 -2.43 -8.23 0.20
CA ALA A 40 -2.72 -6.88 0.69
C ALA A 40 -3.84 -6.86 1.73
N ARG A 41 -4.92 -7.62 1.50
CA ARG A 41 -6.02 -7.76 2.47
C ARG A 41 -5.57 -8.49 3.73
N LEU A 42 -4.70 -9.49 3.62
CA LEU A 42 -4.14 -10.18 4.78
C LEU A 42 -3.31 -9.23 5.65
N ALA A 43 -2.40 -8.44 5.05
CA ALA A 43 -1.59 -7.46 5.76
C ALA A 43 -2.46 -6.47 6.55
N ASN A 44 -3.50 -5.92 5.91
CA ASN A 44 -4.44 -5.03 6.59
C ASN A 44 -5.16 -5.71 7.75
N ARG A 45 -5.62 -6.97 7.58
CA ARG A 45 -6.28 -7.70 8.67
C ARG A 45 -5.34 -7.97 9.85
N LEU A 46 -4.07 -8.28 9.59
CA LEU A 46 -3.08 -8.50 10.64
C LEU A 46 -2.81 -7.23 11.44
N ALA A 47 -2.78 -6.07 10.77
CA ALA A 47 -2.62 -4.76 11.41
C ALA A 47 -3.92 -4.21 12.05
N GLY A 48 -5.06 -4.88 11.88
CA GLY A 48 -6.37 -4.41 12.35
C GLY A 48 -6.94 -3.21 11.57
N ASN A 49 -6.46 -2.99 10.35
CA ASN A 49 -6.90 -1.89 9.51
C ASN A 49 -8.30 -2.15 8.90
N PRO A 50 -9.06 -1.08 8.59
CA PRO A 50 -10.29 -1.21 7.82
C PRO A 50 -10.09 -1.88 6.46
N VAL A 51 -11.13 -2.53 5.97
CA VAL A 51 -11.14 -3.10 4.60
C VAL A 51 -10.89 -1.98 3.58
N GLY A 52 -9.98 -2.23 2.64
CA GLY A 52 -9.62 -1.29 1.59
C GLY A 52 -8.61 -0.21 2.01
N ALA A 53 -8.07 -0.26 3.23
CA ALA A 53 -6.94 0.60 3.61
C ALA A 53 -5.75 0.38 2.67
N ALA A 54 -5.08 1.48 2.30
CA ALA A 54 -3.93 1.40 1.41
C ALA A 54 -2.71 0.76 2.10
N VAL A 55 -1.93 0.02 1.31
CA VAL A 55 -0.68 -0.63 1.72
C VAL A 55 0.48 -0.14 0.85
N LEU A 56 1.70 -0.38 1.31
CA LEU A 56 2.89 -0.27 0.46
C LEU A 56 3.16 -1.62 -0.22
N GLU A 57 3.01 -1.67 -1.53
CA GLU A 57 3.41 -2.82 -2.33
C GLU A 57 4.86 -2.65 -2.78
N THR A 58 5.75 -3.53 -2.31
CA THR A 58 7.18 -3.51 -2.65
C THR A 58 7.54 -4.62 -3.63
N THR A 59 8.32 -4.30 -4.65
CA THR A 59 8.78 -5.25 -5.68
C THR A 59 10.29 -5.44 -5.60
N VAL A 60 10.74 -6.70 -5.67
CA VAL A 60 12.15 -7.16 -5.66
C VAL A 60 12.94 -6.89 -4.37
N THR A 61 13.28 -5.62 -4.05
CA THR A 61 14.28 -5.31 -3.00
C THR A 61 13.71 -4.71 -1.72
N GLY A 62 12.38 -4.65 -1.57
CA GLY A 62 11.71 -4.02 -0.42
C GLY A 62 12.02 -2.51 -0.27
N CYS A 63 11.37 -1.83 0.67
CA CYS A 63 11.70 -0.44 1.06
C CYS A 63 12.28 -0.38 2.49
N ALA A 64 12.79 0.79 2.89
CA ALA A 64 13.06 1.11 4.29
C ALA A 64 12.38 2.44 4.62
N VAL A 65 11.61 2.46 5.71
CA VAL A 65 10.83 3.62 6.16
C VAL A 65 11.10 3.91 7.62
N ARG A 66 10.99 5.19 8.00
CA ARG A 66 11.11 5.66 9.38
C ARG A 66 9.81 6.35 9.79
N PRO A 67 9.00 5.77 10.68
CA PRO A 67 7.80 6.43 11.18
C PRO A 67 8.19 7.59 12.13
N ASP A 68 7.39 8.65 12.17
CA ASP A 68 7.60 9.78 13.09
C ASP A 68 7.22 9.49 14.55
N ARG A 69 6.59 8.33 14.79
CA ARG A 69 6.10 7.85 16.08
C ARG A 69 6.04 6.32 16.11
N ALA A 70 5.73 5.75 17.27
CA ALA A 70 5.48 4.31 17.39
C ALA A 70 4.24 3.89 16.56
N VAL A 71 4.37 2.81 15.81
CA VAL A 71 3.33 2.25 14.92
C VAL A 71 3.32 0.72 15.00
N TRP A 72 2.19 0.12 14.64
CA TRP A 72 2.05 -1.31 14.40
C TRP A 72 2.27 -1.60 12.90
N VAL A 73 2.94 -2.70 12.57
CA VAL A 73 3.22 -3.16 11.19
C VAL A 73 2.93 -4.64 11.09
#